data_AF-A0A651FJ80-F1
#
_entry.id   AF-A0A651FJ80-F1
#
_cell.length_a   1.000
_cell.length_b   1.000
_cell.length_c   1.000
_cell.angle_alpha   90.00
_cell.angle_beta   90.00
_cell.angle_gamma   90.00
#
_symmetry.space_group_name_H-M   'P 1'
#
loop_
_entity.id
_entity.type
_entity.pdbx_description
1 polymer ?
#
loop_
_entity_poly.entity_id
_entity_poly.type
_entity_poly.pdbx_seq_one_letter_code
_entity_poly.pdbx_strand_id
1 'polypeptide(L)'
;MNSTAPATRLLTLALILCGGILSGCAAPNRWQDTFTQNPSLRDFQPPPTSTTVVRTVEWDRLEAFDSDSRQRLAQTDIPIDEWNPDQHRREFADFLRTLRITEEPEEILLLGSSSFITDGRPNLLDGELETFATKIGADYAVTTSRHLGARRTIIRVPVTTYSTRTGTFFDSDRRRRSGRATFDETISETTWVPREVDIDAHHTITYFFRRTTPEEFSRLNPTLWFAQ
;
A
#
# COMPACT_ATOMS: atom_id res chain seq x y z
N MET A 1 -64.26 -27.91 33.22
CA MET A 1 -63.58 -26.85 32.44
C MET A 1 -62.13 -26.77 32.92
N ASN A 2 -61.20 -26.94 31.97
CA ASN A 2 -59.76 -26.60 31.96
C ASN A 2 -58.88 -27.40 32.95
N SER A 3 -58.38 -28.60 32.61
CA SER A 3 -57.34 -29.00 31.63
C SER A 3 -55.92 -28.59 32.01
N THR A 4 -55.09 -29.61 32.23
CA THR A 4 -53.72 -29.63 32.76
C THR A 4 -52.65 -29.84 31.69
N ALA A 5 -51.46 -29.25 31.93
CA ALA A 5 -50.11 -29.60 31.45
C ALA A 5 -49.73 -29.30 29.97
N PRO A 6 -48.44 -29.36 29.53
CA PRO A 6 -47.16 -29.36 30.27
C PRO A 6 -46.09 -28.36 29.72
N ALA A 7 -44.97 -28.31 30.45
CA ALA A 7 -43.72 -27.63 30.15
C ALA A 7 -43.04 -28.09 28.85
N THR A 8 -42.48 -27.12 28.10
CA THR A 8 -41.55 -27.37 27.01
C THR A 8 -40.36 -26.42 27.15
N ARG A 9 -39.31 -26.88 27.84
CA ARG A 9 -37.99 -26.25 27.86
C ARG A 9 -37.35 -26.46 26.48
N LEU A 10 -37.49 -25.47 25.60
CA LEU A 10 -36.74 -25.40 24.35
C LEU A 10 -35.32 -24.93 24.66
N LEU A 11 -34.42 -25.91 24.69
CA LEU A 11 -32.99 -25.78 24.81
C LEU A 11 -32.47 -25.36 23.42
N THR A 12 -32.52 -24.06 23.12
CA THR A 12 -32.01 -23.50 21.86
C THR A 12 -30.48 -23.44 21.96
N LEU A 13 -29.85 -24.55 21.55
CA LEU A 13 -28.41 -24.68 21.38
C LEU A 13 -27.97 -23.64 20.33
N ALA A 14 -27.36 -22.55 20.78
CA ALA A 14 -26.73 -21.56 19.93
C ALA A 14 -25.50 -22.19 19.24
N LEU A 15 -25.75 -22.81 18.09
CA LEU A 15 -24.72 -23.24 17.15
C LEU A 15 -24.17 -21.97 16.50
N ILE A 16 -23.26 -21.29 17.21
CA ILE A 16 -22.38 -20.25 16.65
C ILE A 16 -21.43 -21.01 15.72
N LEU A 17 -21.93 -21.23 14.51
CA LEU A 17 -21.16 -21.70 13.39
C LEU A 17 -20.13 -20.61 13.13
N CYS A 18 -18.92 -20.83 13.63
CA CYS A 18 -17.70 -20.18 13.19
C CYS A 18 -17.59 -20.36 11.68
N GLY A 19 -18.27 -19.49 10.92
CA GLY A 19 -17.98 -19.22 9.53
C GLY A 19 -16.57 -18.63 9.54
N GLY A 20 -15.60 -19.53 9.42
CA GLY A 20 -14.21 -19.20 9.19
C GLY A 20 -14.17 -18.33 7.95
N ILE A 21 -14.11 -17.02 8.17
CA ILE A 21 -13.78 -16.05 7.16
C ILE A 21 -12.36 -16.43 6.78
N LEU A 22 -12.22 -17.23 5.73
CA LEU A 22 -11.06 -17.28 4.86
C LEU A 22 -10.90 -15.88 4.25
N SER A 23 -10.63 -14.90 5.11
CA SER A 23 -10.00 -13.65 4.71
C SER A 23 -8.62 -14.07 4.32
N GLY A 24 -8.47 -14.55 3.07
CA GLY A 24 -7.17 -14.54 2.42
C GLY A 24 -6.65 -13.14 2.69
N CYS A 25 -5.55 -13.06 3.45
CA CYS A 25 -4.87 -11.81 3.68
C CYS A 25 -4.44 -11.33 2.30
N ALA A 26 -5.29 -10.54 1.65
CA ALA A 26 -4.91 -9.80 0.47
C ALA A 26 -3.63 -9.07 0.88
N ALA A 27 -2.58 -9.21 0.07
CA ALA A 27 -1.32 -8.55 0.34
C ALA A 27 -1.61 -7.07 0.63
N PRO A 28 -0.97 -6.47 1.66
CA PRO A 28 -1.23 -5.09 2.02
C PRO A 28 -0.96 -4.19 0.82
N ASN A 29 -2.02 -3.56 0.30
CA ASN A 29 -1.93 -2.65 -0.84
C ASN A 29 -1.47 -1.28 -0.31
N ARG A 30 -0.16 -1.03 -0.44
CA ARG A 30 0.49 0.18 0.10
C ARG A 30 -0.11 1.47 -0.45
N TRP A 31 -0.64 1.43 -1.67
CA TRP A 31 -1.32 2.58 -2.28
C TRP A 31 -2.55 2.96 -1.48
N GLN A 32 -3.36 1.98 -1.10
CA GLN A 32 -4.55 2.17 -0.28
C GLN A 32 -4.19 2.61 1.15
N ASP A 33 -3.17 2.00 1.75
CA ASP A 33 -2.79 2.25 3.15
C ASP A 33 -2.24 3.65 3.39
N THR A 34 -1.64 4.25 2.36
CA THR A 34 -1.03 5.59 2.43
C THR A 34 -1.80 6.65 1.66
N PHE A 35 -2.97 6.29 1.12
CA PHE A 35 -3.82 7.21 0.40
C PHE A 35 -4.38 8.29 1.32
N THR A 36 -4.10 9.54 0.98
CA THR A 36 -4.71 10.70 1.60
C THR A 36 -5.60 11.40 0.57
N GLN A 37 -6.91 11.36 0.85
CA GLN A 37 -7.92 12.01 0.02
C GLN A 37 -7.77 13.53 0.09
N ASN A 38 -8.04 14.21 -1.02
CA ASN A 38 -8.13 15.66 -1.05
C ASN A 38 -9.23 16.13 -0.08
N PRO A 39 -8.90 16.95 0.94
CA PRO A 39 -9.87 17.42 1.94
C PRO A 39 -11.09 18.12 1.34
N SER A 40 -10.95 18.85 0.23
CA SER A 40 -12.07 19.54 -0.42
C SER A 40 -13.04 18.59 -1.12
N LEU A 41 -12.65 17.33 -1.30
CA LEU A 41 -13.44 16.28 -1.96
C LEU A 41 -13.89 15.18 -0.98
N ARG A 42 -13.84 15.41 0.34
CA ARG A 42 -14.17 14.40 1.35
C ARG A 42 -15.55 13.78 1.17
N ASP A 43 -16.54 14.59 0.80
CA ASP A 43 -17.92 14.14 0.58
C ASP A 43 -18.19 13.67 -0.86
N PHE A 44 -17.19 13.77 -1.73
CA PHE A 44 -17.26 13.34 -3.12
C PHE A 44 -16.60 11.97 -3.27
N GLN A 45 -17.43 10.94 -3.39
CA GLN A 45 -16.97 9.59 -3.74
C GLN A 45 -17.37 9.27 -5.19
N PRO A 46 -16.44 9.43 -6.14
CA PRO A 46 -16.72 9.06 -7.51
C PRO A 46 -16.96 7.55 -7.65
N PRO A 47 -17.80 7.10 -8.59
CA PRO A 47 -17.93 5.68 -8.91
C PRO A 47 -16.60 5.15 -9.49
N PRO A 48 -16.29 3.86 -9.29
CA PRO A 48 -15.15 3.21 -9.92
C PRO A 48 -15.13 3.41 -11.43
N THR A 49 -13.95 3.58 -12.01
CA THR A 49 -13.75 3.68 -13.46
C THR A 49 -13.60 2.29 -14.07
N SER A 50 -13.64 2.16 -15.40
CA SER A 50 -13.38 0.88 -16.07
C SER A 50 -11.89 0.66 -16.36
N THR A 51 -11.11 1.75 -16.46
CA THR A 51 -9.70 1.73 -16.84
C THR A 51 -9.02 2.95 -16.27
N THR A 52 -7.78 2.80 -15.79
CA THR A 52 -6.93 3.91 -15.35
C THR A 52 -5.67 3.95 -16.19
N VAL A 53 -5.25 5.14 -16.62
CA VAL A 53 -3.95 5.32 -17.25
C VAL A 53 -2.89 5.63 -16.19
N VAL A 54 -1.96 4.69 -15.98
CA VAL A 54 -0.79 4.89 -15.13
C VAL A 54 0.32 5.58 -15.92
N ARG A 55 0.87 6.67 -15.39
CA ARG A 55 1.99 7.41 -16.01
C ARG A 55 3.11 7.60 -15.02
N THR A 56 4.34 7.52 -15.50
CA THR A 56 5.52 7.83 -14.69
C THR A 56 6.09 9.19 -15.11
N VAL A 57 6.44 10.01 -14.12
CA VAL A 57 7.08 11.32 -14.32
C VAL A 57 8.41 11.35 -13.56
N GLU A 58 9.38 12.06 -14.11
CA GLU A 58 10.70 12.22 -13.51
C GLU A 58 10.60 13.00 -12.18
N TRP A 59 11.23 12.48 -11.13
CA TRP A 59 11.22 13.08 -9.79
C TRP A 59 11.69 14.53 -9.80
N ASP A 60 12.78 14.81 -10.51
CA ASP A 60 13.42 16.12 -10.57
C ASP A 60 12.46 17.21 -11.07
N ARG A 61 11.47 16.86 -11.91
CA ARG A 61 10.46 17.82 -12.36
C ARG A 61 9.51 18.22 -11.23
N LEU A 62 9.07 17.24 -10.44
CA LEU A 62 8.21 17.49 -9.29
C LEU A 62 8.97 18.25 -8.20
N GLU A 63 10.23 17.89 -7.95
CA GLU A 63 11.10 18.58 -6.98
C GLU A 63 11.38 20.04 -7.39
N ALA A 64 11.62 20.29 -8.68
CA ALA A 64 11.76 21.65 -9.21
C ALA A 64 10.48 22.47 -9.02
N PHE A 65 9.32 21.92 -9.37
CA PHE A 65 8.03 22.58 -9.15
C PHE A 65 7.80 22.91 -7.68
N ASP A 66 8.04 21.96 -6.77
CA ASP A 66 7.85 22.15 -5.34
C ASP A 66 8.81 23.22 -4.78
N SER A 67 10.08 23.21 -5.20
CA SER A 67 11.05 24.25 -4.83
C SER A 67 10.61 25.63 -5.32
N ASP A 68 10.19 25.74 -6.58
CA ASP A 68 9.73 27.00 -7.17
C ASP A 68 8.44 27.50 -6.50
N SER A 69 7.51 26.60 -6.19
CA SER A 69 6.26 26.91 -5.48
C SER A 69 6.55 27.42 -4.08
N ARG A 70 7.40 26.73 -3.31
CA ARG A 70 7.86 27.17 -1.99
C ARG A 70 8.56 28.53 -2.05
N GLN A 71 9.37 28.79 -3.07
CA GLN A 71 9.99 30.09 -3.26
C GLN A 71 8.97 31.20 -3.55
N ARG A 72 7.97 30.96 -4.42
CA ARG A 72 6.89 31.92 -4.69
C ARG A 72 6.05 32.21 -3.44
N LEU A 73 5.73 31.17 -2.67
CA LEU A 73 5.01 31.28 -1.40
C LEU A 73 5.81 32.12 -0.39
N ALA A 74 7.13 31.91 -0.29
CA ALA A 74 7.99 32.71 0.59
C ALA A 74 8.11 34.18 0.19
N GLN A 75 7.78 34.53 -1.05
CA GLN A 75 7.79 35.91 -1.57
C GLN A 75 6.43 36.62 -1.44
N THR A 76 5.39 35.90 -1.03
CA THR A 76 4.02 36.42 -0.97
C THR A 76 3.57 36.52 0.48
N ASP A 77 3.07 37.68 0.90
CA ASP A 77 2.55 37.87 2.27
C ASP A 77 1.13 37.30 2.45
N ILE A 78 0.49 36.84 1.36
CA ILE A 78 -0.86 36.29 1.33
C ILE A 78 -0.76 34.76 1.49
N PRO A 79 -1.36 34.18 2.54
CA PRO A 79 -1.35 32.73 2.74
C PRO A 79 -2.20 32.02 1.68
N ILE A 80 -1.91 30.74 1.41
CA ILE A 80 -2.50 30.00 0.28
C ILE A 80 -4.01 29.83 0.39
N ASP A 81 -4.57 29.84 1.60
CA ASP A 81 -6.00 29.77 1.89
C ASP A 81 -6.75 31.08 1.60
N GLU A 82 -6.02 32.20 1.48
CA GLU A 82 -6.55 33.52 1.09
C GLU A 82 -6.35 33.82 -0.39
N TRP A 83 -5.79 32.88 -1.16
CA TRP A 83 -5.61 33.05 -2.61
C TRP A 83 -6.96 33.19 -3.33
N ASN A 84 -6.98 34.06 -4.33
CA ASN A 84 -8.13 34.15 -5.22
C ASN A 84 -8.21 32.92 -6.14
N PRO A 85 -9.40 32.62 -6.72
CA PRO A 85 -9.57 31.47 -7.60
C PRO A 85 -8.60 31.44 -8.79
N ASP A 86 -8.22 32.60 -9.33
CA ASP A 86 -7.29 32.69 -10.46
C ASP A 86 -5.84 32.34 -10.06
N GLN A 87 -5.43 32.61 -8.81
CA GLN A 87 -4.14 32.19 -8.26
C GLN A 87 -4.11 30.67 -8.10
N HIS A 88 -5.14 30.08 -7.48
CA HIS A 88 -5.26 28.63 -7.39
C HIS A 88 -5.27 27.98 -8.78
N ARG A 89 -6.06 28.49 -9.73
CA ARG A 89 -6.11 27.93 -11.09
C ARG A 89 -4.74 27.92 -11.76
N ARG A 90 -3.98 29.03 -11.64
CA ARG A 90 -2.62 29.13 -12.21
C ARG A 90 -1.65 28.15 -11.57
N GLU A 91 -1.62 28.06 -10.26
CA GLU A 91 -0.74 27.11 -9.57
C GLU A 91 -1.10 25.65 -9.91
N PHE A 92 -2.40 25.34 -10.06
CA PHE A 92 -2.82 24.01 -10.49
C PHE A 92 -2.40 23.72 -11.92
N ALA A 93 -2.56 24.69 -12.83
CA ALA A 93 -2.10 24.54 -14.21
C ALA A 93 -0.60 24.24 -14.28
N ASP A 94 0.20 24.96 -13.49
CA ASP A 94 1.65 24.76 -13.40
C ASP A 94 2.00 23.35 -12.88
N PHE A 95 1.26 22.88 -11.87
CA PHE A 95 1.36 21.51 -11.35
C PHE A 95 1.01 20.46 -12.42
N LEU A 96 -0.13 20.61 -13.12
CA LEU A 96 -0.56 19.68 -14.18
C LEU A 96 0.46 19.63 -15.33
N ARG A 97 1.02 20.77 -15.73
CA ARG A 97 2.11 20.83 -16.74
C ARG A 97 3.36 20.11 -16.27
N THR A 98 3.70 20.21 -14.99
CA THR A 98 4.83 19.47 -14.39
C THR A 98 4.62 17.96 -14.52
N LEU A 99 3.40 17.50 -14.30
CA LEU A 99 2.99 16.10 -14.43
C LEU A 99 2.74 15.64 -15.87
N ARG A 100 2.92 16.51 -16.87
CA ARG A 100 2.61 16.27 -18.29
C ARG A 100 1.15 15.85 -18.53
N ILE A 101 0.24 16.41 -17.74
CA ILE A 101 -1.20 16.34 -17.96
C ILE A 101 -1.60 17.47 -18.90
N THR A 102 -2.43 17.18 -19.90
CA THR A 102 -2.81 18.12 -20.97
C THR A 102 -4.17 18.75 -20.76
N GLU A 103 -4.98 18.18 -19.86
CA GLU A 103 -6.27 18.68 -19.44
C GLU A 103 -6.16 20.05 -18.77
N GLU A 104 -7.18 20.88 -18.97
CA GLU A 104 -7.28 22.17 -18.30
C GLU A 104 -7.59 21.99 -16.81
N PRO A 105 -7.20 22.94 -15.94
CA PRO A 105 -7.47 22.90 -14.50
C PRO A 105 -8.94 22.64 -14.11
N GLU A 106 -9.88 23.07 -14.95
CA GLU A 106 -11.34 22.98 -14.71
C GLU A 106 -11.95 21.67 -15.22
N GLU A 107 -11.17 20.86 -15.94
CA GLU A 107 -11.61 19.58 -16.52
C GLU A 107 -11.04 18.38 -15.76
N ILE A 108 -10.32 18.61 -14.66
CA ILE A 108 -9.66 17.55 -13.90
C ILE A 108 -9.69 17.81 -12.39
N LEU A 109 -9.96 16.76 -11.62
CA LEU A 109 -9.99 16.76 -10.17
C LEU A 109 -8.82 15.94 -9.62
N LEU A 110 -8.07 16.52 -8.68
CA LEU A 110 -7.12 15.77 -7.86
C LEU A 110 -7.88 15.09 -6.72
N LEU A 111 -8.07 13.77 -6.81
CA LEU A 111 -8.78 12.98 -5.81
C LEU A 111 -7.96 12.82 -4.52
N GLY A 112 -6.64 12.77 -4.63
CA GLY A 112 -5.73 12.57 -3.50
C GLY A 112 -4.34 12.14 -3.94
N SER A 113 -3.52 11.76 -2.97
CA SER A 113 -2.18 11.25 -3.23
C SER A 113 -1.82 10.12 -2.27
N SER A 114 -0.86 9.28 -2.68
CA SER A 114 -0.23 8.26 -1.83
C SER A 114 1.27 8.49 -1.85
N SER A 115 1.92 8.41 -0.68
CA SER A 115 3.35 8.64 -0.52
C SER A 115 3.92 7.64 0.46
N PHE A 116 4.97 6.91 0.06
CA PHE A 116 5.62 5.94 0.93
C PHE A 116 7.07 5.68 0.53
N ILE A 117 7.83 5.17 1.50
CA ILE A 117 9.18 4.66 1.26
C ILE A 117 9.13 3.14 1.20
N THR A 118 9.73 2.56 0.17
CA THR A 118 9.88 1.11 0.02
C THR A 118 11.34 0.72 0.01
N ASP A 119 11.63 -0.46 0.55
CA ASP A 119 12.87 -1.16 0.30
C ASP A 119 12.80 -1.83 -1.09
N GLY A 120 13.91 -1.82 -1.82
CA GLY A 120 14.00 -2.28 -3.21
C GLY A 120 13.40 -1.29 -4.21
N ARG A 121 13.53 -1.62 -5.50
CA ARG A 121 12.94 -0.84 -6.59
C ARG A 121 11.43 -1.14 -6.68
N PRO A 122 10.54 -0.13 -6.54
CA PRO A 122 9.10 -0.34 -6.65
C PRO A 122 8.74 -0.82 -8.06
N ASN A 123 7.91 -1.85 -8.16
CA ASN A 123 7.30 -2.23 -9.42
C ASN A 123 6.01 -1.42 -9.63
N LEU A 124 6.12 -0.31 -10.34
CA LEU A 124 4.99 0.61 -10.56
C LEU A 124 3.94 0.06 -11.56
N LEU A 125 4.23 -1.08 -12.20
CA LEU A 125 3.41 -1.71 -13.24
C LEU A 125 2.93 -3.11 -12.82
N ASP A 126 2.88 -3.40 -11.52
CA ASP A 126 2.40 -4.67 -10.97
C ASP A 126 0.87 -4.84 -11.05
N GLY A 127 0.14 -3.81 -11.47
CA GLY A 127 -1.32 -3.78 -11.56
C GLY A 127 -2.01 -3.45 -10.23
N GLU A 128 -1.30 -3.41 -9.10
CA GLU A 128 -1.89 -3.03 -7.80
C GLU A 128 -2.27 -1.56 -7.80
N LEU A 129 -1.41 -0.71 -8.38
CA LEU A 129 -1.66 0.72 -8.53
C LEU A 129 -2.89 0.99 -9.41
N GLU A 130 -2.96 0.33 -10.57
CA GLU A 130 -4.08 0.45 -11.50
C GLU A 130 -5.39 -0.03 -10.87
N THR A 131 -5.35 -1.16 -10.16
CA THR A 131 -6.51 -1.70 -9.44
C THR A 131 -7.00 -0.72 -8.38
N PHE A 132 -6.09 -0.14 -7.60
CA PHE A 132 -6.46 0.83 -6.57
C PHE A 132 -7.02 2.13 -7.18
N ALA A 133 -6.35 2.68 -8.20
CA ALA A 133 -6.80 3.89 -8.89
C ALA A 133 -8.20 3.70 -9.51
N THR A 134 -8.46 2.54 -10.12
CA THR A 134 -9.76 2.18 -10.68
C THR A 134 -10.83 2.10 -9.59
N LYS A 135 -10.51 1.49 -8.44
CA LYS A 135 -11.41 1.37 -7.28
C LYS A 135 -11.83 2.73 -6.71
N ILE A 136 -10.92 3.71 -6.66
CA ILE A 136 -11.24 5.06 -6.19
C ILE A 136 -11.84 5.95 -7.27
N GLY A 137 -12.04 5.45 -8.49
CA GLY A 137 -12.65 6.20 -9.59
C GLY A 137 -11.72 7.21 -10.26
N ALA A 138 -10.41 6.99 -10.23
CA ALA A 138 -9.43 7.79 -10.96
C ALA A 138 -9.37 7.37 -12.43
N ASP A 139 -9.17 8.34 -13.32
CA ASP A 139 -8.86 8.11 -14.74
C ASP A 139 -7.35 8.06 -14.96
N TYR A 140 -6.59 8.75 -14.10
CA TYR A 140 -5.14 8.82 -14.14
C TYR A 140 -4.52 8.53 -12.79
N ALA A 141 -3.40 7.80 -12.82
CA ALA A 141 -2.46 7.70 -11.70
C ALA A 141 -1.08 8.15 -12.19
N VAL A 142 -0.62 9.31 -11.71
CA VAL A 142 0.70 9.84 -12.06
C VAL A 142 1.65 9.56 -10.92
N THR A 143 2.63 8.70 -11.16
CA THR A 143 3.59 8.23 -10.16
C THR A 143 4.99 8.74 -10.44
N THR A 144 5.75 8.99 -9.39
CA THR A 144 7.18 9.30 -9.45
C THR A 144 7.91 8.61 -8.31
N SER A 145 9.18 8.28 -8.54
CA SER A 145 10.01 7.61 -7.54
C SER A 145 11.45 8.09 -7.60
N ARG A 146 12.08 8.25 -6.44
CA ARG A 146 13.49 8.61 -6.28
C ARG A 146 14.21 7.64 -5.37
N HIS A 147 15.44 7.31 -5.75
CA HIS A 147 16.36 6.55 -4.93
C HIS A 147 16.85 7.40 -3.75
N LEU A 148 16.66 6.89 -2.53
CA LEU A 148 17.10 7.53 -1.28
C LEU A 148 18.49 7.05 -0.82
N GLY A 149 19.09 6.07 -1.51
CA GLY A 149 20.31 5.41 -1.08
C GLY A 149 20.04 4.09 -0.35
N ALA A 150 21.12 3.46 0.11
CA ALA A 150 21.04 2.22 0.86
C ALA A 150 20.63 2.47 2.31
N ARG A 151 19.70 1.64 2.82
CA ARG A 151 19.28 1.61 4.20
C ARG A 151 19.58 0.23 4.80
N ARG A 152 20.11 0.22 6.03
CA ARG A 152 20.32 -0.99 6.81
C ARG A 152 18.99 -1.57 7.27
N THR A 153 18.74 -2.81 6.90
CA THR A 153 17.58 -3.59 7.36
C THR A 153 18.02 -4.98 7.81
N ILE A 154 17.24 -5.57 8.71
CA ILE A 154 17.51 -6.92 9.22
C ILE A 154 16.58 -7.88 8.47
N ILE A 155 17.15 -8.64 7.55
CA ILE A 155 16.43 -9.74 6.89
C ILE A 155 16.71 -11.05 7.61
N ARG A 156 15.77 -11.98 7.54
CA ARG A 156 15.99 -13.34 8.03
C ARG A 156 16.51 -14.19 6.88
N VAL A 157 17.68 -14.79 7.06
CA VAL A 157 18.31 -15.68 6.07
C VAL A 157 18.23 -17.12 6.60
N PRO A 158 17.81 -18.09 5.77
CA PRO A 158 17.82 -19.48 6.18
C PRO A 158 19.27 -19.98 6.23
N VAL A 159 19.67 -20.52 7.37
CA VAL A 159 20.94 -21.21 7.55
C VAL A 159 20.62 -22.67 7.80
N THR A 160 21.03 -23.55 6.88
CA THR A 160 20.85 -24.99 7.02
C THR A 160 22.11 -25.59 7.65
N THR A 161 21.97 -26.18 8.83
CA THR A 161 23.04 -26.94 9.48
C THR A 161 22.81 -28.44 9.26
N TYR A 162 23.86 -29.13 8.81
CA TYR A 162 23.86 -30.58 8.66
C TYR A 162 24.61 -31.19 9.86
N SER A 163 23.97 -32.12 10.57
CA SER A 163 24.62 -32.89 11.63
C SER A 163 24.47 -34.39 11.37
N THR A 164 25.52 -35.16 11.65
CA THR A 164 25.51 -36.62 11.57
C THR A 164 25.47 -37.17 12.98
N ARG A 165 24.41 -37.90 13.32
CA ARG A 165 24.30 -38.57 14.63
C ARG A 165 24.67 -40.03 14.51
N THR A 166 25.75 -40.44 15.19
CA THR A 166 26.09 -41.86 15.34
C THR A 166 25.52 -42.39 16.66
N GLY A 167 24.54 -43.29 16.57
CA GLY A 167 23.95 -43.98 17.72
C GLY A 167 24.51 -45.39 17.91
N THR A 168 24.60 -45.85 19.15
CA THR A 168 24.77 -47.29 19.47
C THR A 168 23.63 -47.68 20.41
N PHE A 169 22.86 -48.70 20.09
CA PHE A 169 21.82 -49.23 20.98
C PHE A 169 22.27 -50.58 21.55
N PHE A 170 21.91 -50.82 22.81
CA PHE A 170 22.11 -52.11 23.45
C PHE A 170 20.76 -52.80 23.52
N ASP A 171 20.65 -53.94 22.84
CA ASP A 171 19.48 -54.80 22.93
C ASP A 171 19.39 -55.37 24.36
N SER A 172 18.22 -55.24 24.98
CA SER A 172 17.98 -55.71 26.36
C SER A 172 17.91 -57.23 26.48
N ASP A 173 17.87 -57.96 25.35
CA ASP A 173 17.74 -59.41 25.38
C ASP A 173 19.10 -60.10 25.54
N ARG A 174 19.32 -60.66 26.73
CA ARG A 174 20.61 -61.12 27.28
C ARG A 174 21.23 -62.35 26.60
N ARG A 175 20.85 -62.72 25.38
CA ARG A 175 21.29 -64.01 24.80
C ARG A 175 21.83 -64.04 23.38
N ARG A 176 21.77 -63.01 22.52
CA ARG A 176 22.38 -63.12 21.18
C ARG A 176 22.94 -61.80 20.63
N ARG A 177 24.28 -61.78 20.48
CA ARG A 177 25.12 -60.92 19.63
C ARG A 177 24.86 -59.41 19.73
N SER A 178 25.75 -58.71 20.43
CA SER A 178 25.93 -57.27 20.32
C SER A 178 26.37 -56.90 18.88
N GLY A 179 25.42 -56.66 17.99
CA GLY A 179 25.68 -56.09 16.67
C GLY A 179 25.81 -54.58 16.80
N ARG A 180 26.96 -54.02 16.41
CA ARG A 180 27.13 -52.57 16.24
C ARG A 180 26.47 -52.18 14.93
N ALA A 181 25.19 -51.84 14.95
CA ALA A 181 24.55 -51.18 13.82
C ALA A 181 24.82 -49.68 13.94
N THR A 182 25.72 -49.18 13.10
CA THR A 182 25.92 -47.75 12.88
C THR A 182 24.85 -47.30 11.90
N PHE A 183 23.95 -46.42 12.31
CA PHE A 183 23.10 -45.69 11.37
C PHE A 183 23.66 -44.28 11.26
N ASP A 184 23.93 -43.85 10.03
CA ASP A 184 24.26 -42.46 9.73
C ASP A 184 22.96 -41.74 9.40
N GLU A 185 22.38 -41.05 10.39
CA GLU A 185 21.29 -40.13 10.15
C GLU A 185 21.85 -38.73 9.91
N THR A 186 21.68 -38.24 8.68
CA THR A 186 21.94 -36.83 8.34
C THR A 186 20.70 -36.03 8.71
N ILE A 187 20.78 -35.27 9.80
CA ILE A 187 19.74 -34.35 10.23
C ILE A 187 20.08 -32.97 9.67
N SER A 188 19.18 -32.42 8.85
CA SER A 188 19.26 -31.02 8.42
C SER A 188 18.27 -30.18 9.22
N GLU A 189 18.77 -29.18 9.94
CA GLU A 189 17.96 -28.17 10.63
C GLU A 189 18.11 -26.83 9.91
N THR A 190 17.00 -26.17 9.59
CA THR A 190 17.01 -24.83 8.99
C THR A 190 16.62 -23.81 10.04
N THR A 191 17.55 -22.95 10.41
CA THR A 191 17.32 -21.84 11.36
C THR A 191 17.31 -20.51 10.60
N TRP A 192 16.36 -19.64 10.92
CA TRP A 192 16.25 -18.30 10.34
C TRP A 192 17.05 -17.30 11.20
N VAL A 193 18.21 -16.89 10.70
CA VAL A 193 19.11 -15.99 11.44
C VAL A 193 18.93 -14.55 10.95
N PRO A 194 18.78 -13.55 11.84
CA PRO A 194 18.77 -12.15 11.45
C PRO A 194 20.13 -11.75 10.89
N ARG A 195 20.14 -11.12 9.72
CA ARG A 195 21.33 -10.57 9.08
C ARG A 195 21.07 -9.13 8.69
N GLU A 196 21.98 -8.25 9.10
CA GLU A 196 22.01 -6.87 8.63
C GLU A 196 22.44 -6.86 7.16
N VAL A 197 21.61 -6.26 6.31
CA VAL A 197 21.88 -6.06 4.90
C VAL A 197 21.52 -4.63 4.52
N ASP A 198 22.29 -4.07 3.61
CA ASP A 198 21.98 -2.80 2.97
C ASP A 198 21.02 -3.06 1.81
N ILE A 199 19.83 -2.45 1.86
CA ILE A 199 18.84 -2.50 0.78
C ILE A 199 18.57 -1.07 0.30
N ASP A 200 18.54 -0.89 -1.01
CA ASP A 200 18.20 0.40 -1.62
C ASP A 200 16.78 0.82 -1.23
N ALA A 201 16.64 2.04 -0.70
CA ALA A 201 15.35 2.61 -0.38
C ALA A 201 14.89 3.56 -1.51
N HIS A 202 13.59 3.54 -1.80
CA HIS A 202 12.97 4.42 -2.79
C HIS A 202 11.79 5.14 -2.16
N HIS A 203 11.72 6.46 -2.35
CA HIS A 203 10.52 7.25 -2.06
C HIS A 203 9.65 7.28 -3.30
N THR A 204 8.39 6.91 -3.16
CA THR A 204 7.40 6.92 -4.24
C THR A 204 6.23 7.79 -3.85
N ILE A 205 5.81 8.65 -4.79
CA ILE A 205 4.62 9.50 -4.66
C ILE A 205 3.73 9.23 -5.88
N THR A 206 2.43 9.12 -5.65
CA THR A 206 1.44 9.00 -6.72
C THR A 206 0.28 9.95 -6.48
N TYR A 207 -0.12 10.67 -7.53
CA TYR A 207 -1.29 11.54 -7.56
C TYR A 207 -2.39 10.90 -8.39
N PHE A 208 -3.62 10.93 -7.89
CA PHE A 208 -4.78 10.32 -8.52
C PHE A 208 -5.71 11.39 -9.06
N PHE A 209 -5.99 11.35 -10.35
CA PHE A 209 -6.84 12.34 -11.00
C PHE A 209 -8.07 11.72 -11.65
N ARG A 210 -9.16 12.49 -11.68
CA ARG A 210 -10.39 12.15 -12.38
C ARG A 210 -10.77 13.29 -13.33
N ARG A 211 -11.09 12.97 -14.58
CA ARG A 211 -11.65 13.93 -15.52
C ARG A 211 -13.06 14.31 -15.08
N THR A 212 -13.39 15.59 -15.22
CA THR A 212 -14.69 16.14 -14.84
C THR A 212 -15.15 17.15 -15.89
N THR A 213 -16.39 17.58 -15.77
CA THR A 213 -16.91 18.70 -16.57
C THR A 213 -16.70 20.02 -15.80
N PRO A 214 -16.59 21.17 -16.50
CA PRO A 214 -16.48 22.47 -15.83
C PRO A 214 -17.64 22.77 -14.86
N GLU A 215 -18.82 22.24 -15.13
CA GLU A 215 -20.00 22.36 -14.24
C GLU A 215 -19.82 21.60 -12.92
N GLU A 216 -19.35 20.36 -13.00
CA GLU A 216 -19.09 19.54 -11.81
C GLU A 216 -17.90 20.09 -11.03
N PHE A 217 -16.84 20.55 -11.71
CA PHE A 217 -15.71 21.23 -11.09
C PHE A 217 -16.16 22.46 -10.29
N SER A 218 -16.98 23.33 -10.91
CA SER A 218 -17.51 24.53 -10.26
C SER A 218 -18.37 24.21 -9.04
N ARG A 219 -19.14 23.10 -9.10
CA ARG A 219 -19.96 22.63 -7.97
C ARG A 219 -19.10 22.13 -6.81
N LEU A 220 -18.01 21.43 -7.10
CA LEU A 220 -17.13 20.84 -6.08
C LEU A 220 -16.14 21.85 -5.49
N ASN A 221 -15.79 22.89 -6.26
CA ASN A 221 -14.85 23.94 -5.88
C ASN A 221 -13.58 23.40 -5.19
N PRO A 222 -12.82 22.51 -5.85
CA PRO A 222 -11.71 21.83 -5.22
C PRO A 222 -10.59 22.82 -4.88
N THR A 223 -10.08 22.74 -3.65
CA THR A 223 -8.92 23.52 -3.22
C THR A 223 -7.64 22.74 -3.54
N LEU A 224 -6.57 23.46 -3.88
CA LEU A 224 -5.25 22.84 -4.03
C LEU A 224 -4.67 22.51 -2.67
N TRP A 225 -4.41 21.23 -2.44
CA TRP A 225 -3.99 20.71 -1.13
C TRP A 225 -2.53 20.19 -1.10
N PHE A 226 -1.83 20.14 -2.24
CA PHE A 226 -0.51 19.50 -2.34
C PHE A 226 0.68 20.31 -1.78
N ALA A 227 0.45 21.47 -1.14
CA ALA A 227 1.49 22.36 -0.62
C ALA A 227 1.56 22.42 0.93
N GLN A 228 1.26 21.31 1.61
CA GLN A 228 1.39 21.18 3.08
C GLN A 228 2.58 20.33 3.51
#